data_AF-A0A9E4MZW9-F1
#
_entry.id   AF-A0A9E4MZW9-F1
#
_cell.length_a   1.000
_cell.length_b   1.000
_cell.length_c   1.000
_cell.angle_alpha   90.00
_cell.angle_beta   90.00
_cell.angle_gamma   90.00
#
_symmetry.space_group_name_H-M   'P 1'
#
loop_
_entity.id
_entity.type
_entity.pdbx_description
1 polymer ?
#
loop_
_entity_poly.entity_id
_entity_poly.type
_entity_poly.pdbx_seq_one_letter_code
_entity_poly.pdbx_strand_id
1 'polypeptide(L)'
;MTTECPIPVEINLHRKTRLLALHFSDGSNFELPCEYLRVFSTAAEVKASDIPITGKECVNIEKIEPQGQYAVRLVFDDGHDTGIYSWQTLYQLGSEYQKNWQNYLTKLDTLGYQRQQSEQQDRSVKLFYFAWLADKTGKESEEIELPQSVTTIAELLKLLRMRRPEIAPVFDQALLRPIVNKQFAELFTHLDHGDEVALVPNQPTPPATPDI
;
A
#
# COMPACT_ATOMS: atom_id res chain seq x y z
N MET A 1 -19.33 -14.75 33.15
CA MET A 1 -19.40 -13.77 32.06
C MET A 1 -18.50 -14.30 30.96
N THR A 2 -19.06 -14.92 29.93
CA THR A 2 -18.30 -15.39 28.77
C THR A 2 -17.90 -14.16 27.98
N THR A 3 -16.63 -13.77 28.04
CA THR A 3 -16.06 -12.75 27.15
C THR A 3 -16.13 -13.29 25.73
N GLU A 4 -17.19 -12.94 24.99
CA GLU A 4 -17.30 -13.24 23.57
C GLU A 4 -16.17 -12.50 22.84
N CYS A 5 -15.43 -13.24 22.01
CA CYS A 5 -14.42 -12.64 21.16
C CYS A 5 -15.13 -11.80 20.09
N PRO A 6 -14.70 -10.55 19.84
CA PRO A 6 -15.28 -9.72 18.79
C PRO A 6 -15.24 -10.47 17.45
N ILE A 7 -16.32 -10.35 16.68
CA ILE A 7 -16.41 -10.95 15.35
C ILE A 7 -16.09 -9.89 14.29
N PRO A 8 -15.48 -10.27 13.15
CA PRO A 8 -15.27 -9.33 12.08
C PRO A 8 -16.61 -8.93 11.46
N VAL A 9 -16.81 -7.63 11.30
CA VAL A 9 -17.91 -7.05 10.53
C VAL A 9 -17.51 -6.76 9.09
N GLU A 10 -16.21 -6.57 8.84
CA GLU A 10 -15.66 -6.31 7.51
C GLU A 10 -14.28 -6.96 7.37
N ILE A 11 -14.05 -7.56 6.19
CA ILE A 11 -12.78 -8.19 5.82
C ILE A 11 -12.46 -7.75 4.38
N ASN A 12 -11.44 -6.92 4.22
CA ASN A 12 -11.01 -6.40 2.92
C ASN A 12 -9.57 -6.78 2.62
N LEU A 13 -9.33 -7.31 1.42
CA LEU A 13 -7.99 -7.61 0.94
C LEU A 13 -7.51 -6.53 -0.03
N HIS A 14 -6.52 -5.75 0.39
CA HIS A 14 -5.82 -4.80 -0.46
C HIS A 14 -4.65 -5.50 -1.17
N ARG A 15 -4.96 -6.20 -2.27
CA ARG A 15 -3.99 -7.03 -3.01
C ARG A 15 -2.73 -6.27 -3.43
N LYS A 16 -2.85 -5.01 -3.83
CA LYS A 16 -1.72 -4.17 -4.27
C LYS A 16 -0.74 -3.88 -3.13
N THR A 17 -1.25 -3.53 -1.95
CA THR A 17 -0.44 -3.23 -0.76
C THR A 17 -0.15 -4.47 0.09
N ARG A 18 -0.70 -5.63 -0.27
CA ARG A 18 -0.59 -6.91 0.46
C ARG A 18 -1.05 -6.79 1.91
N LEU A 19 -2.14 -6.05 2.15
CA LEU A 19 -2.74 -5.86 3.48
C LEU A 19 -4.13 -6.52 3.55
N LEU A 20 -4.38 -7.23 4.63
CA LEU A 20 -5.71 -7.67 5.04
C LEU A 20 -6.24 -6.69 6.09
N ALA A 21 -7.22 -5.88 5.72
CA ALA A 21 -7.93 -4.98 6.63
C ALA A 21 -9.10 -5.71 7.28
N LEU A 22 -9.17 -5.64 8.61
CA LEU A 22 -10.17 -6.29 9.44
C LEU A 22 -10.81 -5.25 10.35
N HIS A 23 -12.15 -5.18 10.31
CA HIS A 23 -12.94 -4.38 11.25
C HIS A 23 -13.76 -5.33 12.10
N PHE A 24 -13.67 -5.19 13.42
CA PHE A 24 -14.37 -6.01 14.40
C PHE A 24 -15.56 -5.29 15.04
N SER A 25 -16.50 -6.07 15.59
CA SER A 25 -17.76 -5.59 16.19
C SER A 25 -17.57 -4.67 17.41
N ASP A 26 -16.40 -4.67 18.03
CA ASP A 26 -16.01 -3.78 19.12
C ASP A 26 -15.45 -2.42 18.64
N GLY A 27 -15.38 -2.21 17.32
CA GLY A 27 -14.81 -1.03 16.69
C GLY A 27 -13.29 -1.10 16.48
N SER A 28 -12.65 -2.23 16.83
CA SER A 28 -11.23 -2.44 16.58
C SER A 28 -10.97 -2.60 15.08
N ASN A 29 -9.92 -1.95 14.58
CA ASN A 29 -9.49 -2.00 13.19
C ASN A 29 -8.03 -2.46 13.12
N PHE A 30 -7.74 -3.44 12.28
CA PHE A 30 -6.40 -3.97 12.08
C PHE A 30 -6.06 -4.06 10.60
N GLU A 31 -4.86 -3.62 10.24
CA GLU A 31 -4.27 -3.81 8.92
C GLU A 31 -3.09 -4.77 9.04
N LEU A 32 -3.26 -5.99 8.56
CA LEU A 32 -2.27 -7.06 8.73
C LEU A 32 -1.58 -7.39 7.40
N PRO A 33 -0.24 -7.29 7.31
CA PRO A 33 0.49 -7.73 6.13
C PRO A 33 0.25 -9.20 5.79
N CYS A 34 0.15 -9.52 4.51
CA CYS A 34 0.03 -10.90 4.04
C CYS A 34 1.23 -11.75 4.47
N GLU A 35 2.45 -11.17 4.45
CA GLU A 35 3.65 -11.81 5.00
C GLU A 35 3.45 -12.19 6.47
N TYR A 36 2.97 -11.24 7.29
CA TYR A 36 2.76 -11.48 8.72
C TYR A 36 1.77 -12.62 8.94
N LEU A 37 0.63 -12.61 8.26
CA LEU A 37 -0.31 -13.73 8.34
C LEU A 37 0.37 -15.04 7.92
N ARG A 38 1.07 -15.05 6.78
CA ARG A 38 1.71 -16.24 6.23
C ARG A 38 2.77 -16.86 7.15
N VAL A 39 3.65 -16.05 7.73
CA VAL A 39 4.74 -16.54 8.60
C VAL A 39 4.21 -16.95 9.98
N PHE A 40 3.05 -16.44 10.40
CA PHE A 40 2.36 -16.86 11.61
C PHE A 40 1.33 -17.98 11.38
N SER A 41 1.03 -18.35 10.13
CA SER A 41 0.09 -19.43 9.78
C SER A 41 0.49 -20.78 10.38
N THR A 42 1.79 -21.08 10.47
CA THR A 42 2.27 -22.36 11.01
C THR A 42 2.25 -22.40 12.53
N ALA A 43 2.30 -21.25 13.20
CA ALA A 43 2.19 -21.15 14.66
C ALA A 43 0.75 -21.47 15.14
N ALA A 44 -0.25 -21.29 14.27
CA ALA A 44 -1.64 -21.62 14.56
C ALA A 44 -1.97 -23.12 14.44
N GLU A 45 -1.18 -23.90 13.68
CA GLU A 45 -1.50 -25.31 13.35
C GLU A 45 -0.74 -26.32 14.22
N VAL A 46 0.52 -26.08 14.58
CA VAL A 46 1.35 -26.98 15.43
C VAL A 46 2.42 -26.13 16.13
N LYS A 47 2.93 -26.54 17.30
CA LYS A 47 4.18 -26.00 17.89
C LYS A 47 5.35 -26.24 16.93
N ALA A 48 5.48 -25.42 15.91
CA ALA A 48 6.56 -25.49 14.94
C ALA A 48 7.83 -24.88 15.56
N SER A 49 8.96 -25.44 15.14
CA SER A 49 10.34 -25.09 15.48
C SER A 49 10.55 -23.58 15.72
N ASP A 50 11.47 -23.22 16.64
CA ASP A 50 11.78 -21.82 16.99
C ASP A 50 12.40 -21.01 15.82
N ILE A 51 12.63 -21.67 14.69
CA ILE A 51 13.17 -21.09 13.46
C ILE A 51 12.05 -20.31 12.73
N PRO A 52 12.19 -18.98 12.52
CA PRO A 52 11.23 -18.19 11.76
C PRO A 52 11.15 -18.63 10.29
N ILE A 53 9.95 -18.56 9.71
CA ILE A 53 9.74 -18.72 8.26
C ILE A 53 10.26 -17.48 7.55
N THR A 54 11.08 -17.65 6.52
CA THR A 54 11.67 -16.55 5.75
C THR A 54 11.30 -16.63 4.27
N GLY A 55 11.61 -15.59 3.47
CA GLY A 55 11.35 -15.58 2.02
C GLY A 55 9.88 -15.41 1.65
N LYS A 56 9.07 -14.80 2.52
CA LYS A 56 7.62 -14.60 2.35
C LYS A 56 7.23 -13.13 2.27
N GLU A 57 8.18 -12.23 2.07
CA GLU A 57 7.98 -10.78 1.96
C GLU A 57 7.09 -10.39 0.78
N CYS A 58 7.08 -11.25 -0.26
CA CYS A 58 6.28 -11.04 -1.46
C CYS A 58 4.94 -11.78 -1.50
N VAL A 59 4.62 -12.57 -0.47
CA VAL A 59 3.41 -13.41 -0.47
C VAL A 59 2.14 -12.55 -0.46
N ASN A 60 1.12 -13.01 -1.16
CA ASN A 60 -0.21 -12.44 -1.17
C ASN A 60 -1.26 -13.49 -0.85
N ILE A 61 -2.49 -13.04 -0.59
CA ILE A 61 -3.65 -13.91 -0.42
C ILE A 61 -4.33 -14.04 -1.78
N GLU A 62 -4.36 -15.25 -2.33
CA GLU A 62 -5.10 -15.55 -3.55
C GLU A 62 -6.61 -15.54 -3.29
N LYS A 63 -7.06 -16.22 -2.23
CA LYS A 63 -8.49 -16.40 -1.90
C LYS A 63 -8.72 -16.37 -0.40
N ILE A 64 -9.89 -15.86 -0.01
CA ILE A 64 -10.41 -15.90 1.36
C ILE A 64 -11.68 -16.72 1.31
N GLU A 65 -11.71 -17.82 2.05
CA GLU A 65 -12.85 -18.72 2.07
C GLU A 65 -13.45 -18.81 3.47
N PRO A 66 -14.76 -18.59 3.63
CA PRO A 66 -15.40 -18.71 4.93
C PRO A 66 -15.35 -20.16 5.43
N GLN A 67 -15.05 -20.33 6.72
CA GLN A 67 -15.07 -21.62 7.40
C GLN A 67 -16.13 -21.55 8.50
N GLY A 68 -17.38 -21.85 8.13
CA GLY A 68 -18.52 -21.70 9.01
C GLY A 68 -18.73 -20.25 9.46
N GLN A 69 -19.05 -20.06 10.75
CA GLN A 69 -19.30 -18.74 11.34
C GLN A 69 -18.17 -18.25 12.27
N TYR A 70 -17.04 -18.95 12.33
CA TYR A 70 -16.01 -18.71 13.36
C TYR A 70 -14.59 -18.49 12.81
N ALA A 71 -14.37 -18.69 11.50
CA ALA A 71 -13.06 -18.65 10.89
C ALA A 71 -13.09 -18.34 9.39
N VAL A 72 -11.92 -18.02 8.84
CA VAL A 72 -11.63 -17.99 7.41
C VAL A 72 -10.41 -18.84 7.10
N ARG A 73 -10.41 -19.44 5.91
CA ARG A 73 -9.23 -20.02 5.29
C ARG A 73 -8.61 -18.99 4.36
N LEU A 74 -7.34 -18.69 4.55
CA LEU A 74 -6.55 -17.83 3.66
C LEU A 74 -5.72 -18.75 2.77
N VAL A 75 -5.98 -18.70 1.46
CA VAL A 75 -5.19 -19.38 0.42
C VAL A 75 -4.15 -18.39 -0.07
N PHE A 76 -2.88 -18.69 0.14
CA PHE A 76 -1.75 -17.84 -0.24
C PHE A 76 -1.22 -18.21 -1.62
N ASP A 77 -0.66 -17.24 -2.33
CA ASP A 77 -0.10 -17.41 -3.68
C ASP A 77 1.25 -18.15 -3.71
N ASP A 78 1.87 -18.40 -2.56
CA ASP A 78 3.05 -19.26 -2.43
C ASP A 78 2.72 -20.76 -2.38
N GLY A 79 1.45 -21.11 -2.63
CA GLY A 79 0.93 -22.47 -2.62
C GLY A 79 0.47 -22.95 -1.24
N HIS A 80 0.50 -22.12 -0.20
CA HIS A 80 0.00 -22.46 1.13
C HIS A 80 -1.51 -22.29 1.23
N ASP A 81 -2.26 -23.38 1.40
CA ASP A 81 -3.73 -23.38 1.37
C ASP A 81 -4.40 -23.97 2.63
N THR A 82 -3.60 -24.29 3.66
CA THR A 82 -4.09 -24.86 4.92
C THR A 82 -4.41 -23.81 5.99
N GLY A 83 -4.03 -22.55 5.78
CA GLY A 83 -4.09 -21.49 6.79
C GLY A 83 -5.50 -21.12 7.21
N ILE A 84 -6.02 -21.78 8.25
CA ILE A 84 -7.31 -21.49 8.86
C ILE A 84 -7.11 -20.56 10.07
N TYR A 85 -7.79 -19.42 10.05
CA TYR A 85 -7.72 -18.40 11.08
C TYR A 85 -9.09 -18.23 11.72
N SER A 86 -9.20 -18.57 13.01
CA SER A 86 -10.38 -18.21 13.78
C SER A 86 -10.47 -16.69 13.98
N TRP A 87 -11.67 -16.16 14.23
CA TRP A 87 -11.85 -14.75 14.58
C TRP A 87 -11.00 -14.34 15.77
N GLN A 88 -10.89 -15.21 16.77
CA GLN A 88 -10.02 -15.01 17.93
C GLN A 88 -8.55 -14.93 17.53
N THR A 89 -8.09 -15.82 16.66
CA THR A 89 -6.72 -15.79 16.15
C THR A 89 -6.43 -14.50 15.41
N LEU A 90 -7.32 -14.06 14.52
CA LEU A 90 -7.15 -12.79 13.78
C LEU A 90 -7.16 -11.58 14.71
N TYR A 91 -8.06 -11.55 15.69
CA TYR A 91 -8.12 -10.47 16.68
C TYR A 91 -6.85 -10.42 17.54
N GLN A 92 -6.34 -11.57 17.98
CA GLN A 92 -5.09 -11.65 18.73
C GLN A 92 -3.90 -11.21 17.87
N LEU A 93 -3.79 -11.73 16.65
CA LEU A 93 -2.74 -11.34 15.71
C LEU A 93 -2.74 -9.84 15.42
N GLY A 94 -3.94 -9.23 15.36
CA GLY A 94 -4.11 -7.79 15.20
C GLY A 94 -3.70 -6.99 16.43
N SER A 95 -4.24 -7.32 17.59
CA SER A 95 -3.94 -6.63 18.85
C SER A 95 -2.48 -6.78 19.32
N GLU A 96 -1.82 -7.89 18.95
CA GLU A 96 -0.41 -8.16 19.28
C GLU A 96 0.56 -7.89 18.12
N TYR A 97 0.09 -7.30 17.01
CA TYR A 97 0.87 -7.15 15.77
C TYR A 97 2.26 -6.58 16.01
N GLN A 98 2.37 -5.42 16.67
CA GLN A 98 3.65 -4.73 16.88
C GLN A 98 4.65 -5.61 17.65
N LYS A 99 4.18 -6.30 18.68
CA LYS A 99 5.00 -7.19 19.51
C LYS A 99 5.44 -8.42 18.72
N ASN A 100 4.51 -9.09 18.04
CA ASN A 100 4.78 -10.29 17.28
C ASN A 100 5.73 -10.01 16.12
N TRP A 101 5.50 -8.90 15.42
CA TRP A 101 6.34 -8.46 14.31
C TRP A 101 7.76 -8.12 14.75
N GLN A 102 7.91 -7.36 15.84
CA GLN A 102 9.24 -7.06 16.38
C GLN A 102 9.98 -8.33 16.78
N ASN A 103 9.31 -9.29 17.42
CA ASN A 103 9.91 -10.58 17.78
C ASN A 103 10.36 -11.36 16.54
N TYR A 104 9.54 -11.39 15.48
CA TYR A 104 9.90 -12.01 14.21
C TYR A 104 11.15 -11.37 13.60
N LEU A 105 11.21 -10.04 13.53
CA LEU A 105 12.39 -9.32 13.01
C LEU A 105 13.66 -9.61 13.81
N THR A 106 13.58 -9.64 15.14
CA THR A 106 14.72 -10.00 16.00
C THR A 106 15.23 -11.42 15.72
N LYS A 107 14.32 -12.38 15.46
CA LYS A 107 14.71 -13.74 15.09
C LYS A 107 15.41 -13.79 13.73
N LEU A 108 14.95 -13.01 12.75
CA LEU A 108 15.62 -12.91 11.45
C LEU A 108 17.03 -12.33 11.56
N ASP A 109 17.19 -11.27 12.35
CA ASP A 109 18.48 -10.64 12.61
C ASP A 109 19.46 -11.61 13.28
N THR A 110 18.98 -12.40 14.26
CA THR A 110 19.78 -13.44 14.92
C THR A 110 20.26 -14.52 13.92
N LEU A 111 19.50 -14.78 12.86
CA LEU A 111 19.87 -15.70 11.78
C LEU A 111 20.73 -15.05 10.68
N GLY A 112 20.99 -13.74 10.77
CA GLY A 112 21.64 -12.98 9.70
C GLY A 112 20.81 -12.92 8.41
N TYR A 113 19.50 -13.20 8.49
CA TYR A 113 18.64 -13.17 7.33
C TYR A 113 18.26 -11.73 7.00
N GLN A 114 18.65 -11.28 5.80
CA GLN A 114 18.22 -9.99 5.28
C GLN A 114 16.91 -10.16 4.50
N ARG A 115 15.85 -9.54 5.01
CA ARG A 115 14.55 -9.52 4.32
C ARG A 115 14.72 -8.92 2.94
N GLN A 116 14.22 -9.62 1.93
CA GLN A 116 14.10 -9.03 0.61
C GLN A 116 12.96 -8.03 0.71
N GLN A 117 13.27 -6.73 0.62
CA GLN A 117 12.21 -5.76 0.37
C GLN A 117 11.48 -6.29 -0.86
N SER A 118 10.18 -6.49 -0.75
CA SER A 118 9.36 -6.59 -1.95
C SER A 118 9.85 -5.48 -2.84
N GLU A 119 10.39 -5.81 -4.02
CA GLU A 119 10.82 -4.83 -5.00
C GLU A 119 9.82 -3.69 -4.89
N GLN A 120 10.32 -2.51 -4.51
CA GLN A 120 9.57 -1.27 -4.61
C GLN A 120 8.84 -1.43 -5.91
N GLN A 121 7.52 -1.61 -5.88
CA GLN A 121 6.82 -1.92 -7.11
C GLN A 121 7.11 -0.69 -7.95
N ASP A 122 7.95 -0.84 -8.99
CA ASP A 122 8.54 0.26 -9.75
C ASP A 122 7.38 0.87 -10.51
N ARG A 123 6.59 1.65 -9.80
CA ARG A 123 5.34 2.21 -10.25
C ARG A 123 5.74 3.49 -10.93
N SER A 124 6.11 3.42 -12.19
CA SER A 124 6.31 4.63 -12.97
C SER A 124 4.99 5.08 -13.59
N VAL A 125 4.84 6.39 -13.74
CA VAL A 125 3.81 6.99 -14.59
C VAL A 125 4.48 7.88 -15.63
N LYS A 126 3.85 7.97 -16.80
CA LYS A 126 4.29 8.90 -17.83
C LYS A 126 3.59 10.23 -17.62
N LEU A 127 4.35 11.24 -17.21
CA LEU A 127 3.84 12.56 -16.90
C LEU A 127 4.06 13.50 -18.09
N PHE A 128 3.00 14.14 -18.55
CA PHE A 128 3.00 15.10 -19.65
C PHE A 128 2.70 16.50 -19.13
N TYR A 129 3.45 17.47 -19.62
CA TYR A 129 3.31 18.89 -19.32
C TYR A 129 2.83 19.64 -20.56
N PHE A 130 1.87 20.55 -20.38
CA PHE A 130 1.29 21.32 -21.48
C PHE A 130 1.44 22.82 -21.27
N ALA A 131 1.43 23.56 -22.38
CA ALA A 131 1.53 25.02 -22.40
C ALA A 131 2.75 25.53 -21.62
N TRP A 132 2.59 26.62 -20.86
CA TRP A 132 3.67 27.23 -20.09
C TRP A 132 4.30 26.29 -19.06
N LEU A 133 3.62 25.19 -18.68
CA LEU A 133 4.15 24.23 -17.74
C LEU A 133 5.33 23.46 -18.34
N ALA A 134 5.30 23.16 -19.64
CA ALA A 134 6.42 22.49 -20.34
C ALA A 134 7.68 23.37 -20.36
N ASP A 135 7.51 24.67 -20.56
CA ASP A 135 8.63 25.63 -20.50
C ASP A 135 9.20 25.73 -19.08
N LYS A 136 8.33 25.77 -18.06
CA LYS A 136 8.75 25.85 -16.65
C LYS A 136 9.42 24.56 -16.16
N THR A 137 9.00 23.40 -16.65
CA THR A 137 9.63 22.12 -16.32
C THR A 137 10.83 21.80 -17.21
N GLY A 138 11.03 22.54 -18.30
CA GLY A 138 12.09 22.34 -19.29
C GLY A 138 11.90 21.09 -20.16
N LYS A 139 10.71 20.47 -20.14
CA LYS A 139 10.41 19.22 -20.85
C LYS A 139 8.90 19.06 -21.07
N GLU A 140 8.52 18.39 -22.14
CA GLU A 140 7.10 18.12 -22.46
C GLU A 140 6.59 16.84 -21.80
N SER A 141 7.47 15.90 -21.48
CA SER A 141 7.13 14.71 -20.72
C SER A 141 8.32 14.16 -19.94
N GLU A 142 8.03 13.34 -18.94
CA GLU A 142 8.99 12.52 -18.23
C GLU A 142 8.34 11.30 -17.62
N GLU A 143 9.17 10.34 -17.22
CA GLU A 143 8.75 9.20 -16.43
C GLU A 143 9.03 9.48 -14.95
N ILE A 144 8.02 9.31 -14.11
CA ILE A 144 8.11 9.54 -12.66
C ILE A 144 7.87 8.22 -11.95
N GLU A 145 8.86 7.77 -11.19
CA GLU A 145 8.70 6.71 -10.19
C GLU A 145 7.85 7.20 -9.01
N LEU A 146 6.81 6.44 -8.68
CA LEU A 146 5.87 6.69 -7.60
C LEU A 146 6.28 5.88 -6.36
N PRO A 147 6.67 6.55 -5.27
CA PRO A 147 6.82 5.90 -3.97
C PRO A 147 5.50 5.29 -3.50
N GLN A 148 5.55 4.30 -2.59
CA GLN A 148 4.35 3.68 -2.02
C GLN A 148 3.40 4.68 -1.32
N SER A 149 3.95 5.80 -0.84
CA SER A 149 3.17 6.90 -0.24
C SER A 149 2.41 7.76 -1.25
N VAL A 150 2.61 7.54 -2.56
CA VAL A 150 2.00 8.30 -3.64
C VAL A 150 1.06 7.38 -4.42
N THR A 151 -0.22 7.47 -4.08
CA THR A 151 -1.30 6.66 -4.65
C THR A 151 -2.31 7.48 -5.44
N THR A 152 -2.31 8.81 -5.29
CA THR A 152 -3.28 9.73 -5.90
C THR A 152 -2.61 10.90 -6.61
N ILE A 153 -3.38 11.62 -7.44
CA ILE A 153 -2.92 12.85 -8.11
C ILE A 153 -2.48 13.92 -7.11
N ALA A 154 -3.22 14.12 -6.01
CA ALA A 154 -2.86 15.09 -4.97
C ALA A 154 -1.47 14.81 -4.39
N GLU A 155 -1.18 13.54 -4.11
CA GLU A 155 0.11 13.09 -3.60
C GLU A 155 1.21 13.22 -4.65
N LEU A 156 0.90 12.99 -5.94
CA LEU A 156 1.83 13.22 -7.05
C LEU A 156 2.20 14.70 -7.15
N LEU A 157 1.24 15.62 -7.08
CA LEU A 157 1.53 17.07 -7.10
C LEU A 157 2.39 17.47 -5.89
N LYS A 158 2.11 16.92 -4.71
CA LYS A 158 2.93 17.13 -3.52
C LYS A 158 4.37 16.61 -3.72
N LEU A 159 4.52 15.43 -4.31
CA LEU A 159 5.82 14.85 -4.65
C LEU A 159 6.60 15.77 -5.60
N LEU A 160 5.96 16.28 -6.67
CA LEU A 160 6.60 17.19 -7.63
C LEU A 160 7.07 18.49 -6.97
N ARG A 161 6.26 19.07 -6.08
CA ARG A 161 6.62 20.27 -5.29
C ARG A 161 7.82 20.03 -4.39
N MET A 162 7.91 18.84 -3.78
CA MET A 162 9.05 18.46 -2.93
C MET A 162 10.32 18.20 -3.75
N ARG A 163 10.19 17.58 -4.92
CA ARG A 163 11.31 17.26 -5.81
C ARG A 163 11.87 18.49 -6.52
N ARG A 164 11.05 19.52 -6.73
CA ARG A 164 11.38 20.76 -7.44
C ARG A 164 10.90 22.00 -6.69
N PRO A 165 11.55 22.35 -5.56
CA PRO A 165 11.17 23.51 -4.76
C PRO A 165 11.21 24.82 -5.56
N GLU A 166 12.09 24.95 -6.54
CA GLU A 166 12.30 26.14 -7.36
C GLU A 166 11.09 26.53 -8.22
N ILE A 167 10.32 25.54 -8.67
CA ILE A 167 9.09 25.76 -9.46
C ILE A 167 7.85 25.28 -8.72
N ALA A 168 7.92 24.94 -7.43
CA ALA A 168 6.80 24.38 -6.66
C ALA A 168 5.44 25.11 -6.83
N PRO A 169 5.37 26.46 -6.93
CA PRO A 169 4.09 27.16 -7.13
C PRO A 169 3.35 26.77 -8.41
N VAL A 170 4.05 26.27 -9.43
CA VAL A 170 3.42 25.87 -10.71
C VAL A 170 2.60 24.59 -10.61
N PHE A 171 2.84 23.78 -9.57
CA PHE A 171 2.15 22.53 -9.29
C PHE A 171 0.99 22.72 -8.31
N ASP A 172 0.49 23.94 -8.14
CA ASP A 172 -0.71 24.18 -7.35
C ASP A 172 -1.92 23.53 -8.02
N GLN A 173 -2.68 22.77 -7.23
CA GLN A 173 -3.87 22.06 -7.67
C GLN A 173 -4.95 22.99 -8.24
N ALA A 174 -4.99 24.26 -7.82
CA ALA A 174 -5.93 25.25 -8.34
C ALA A 174 -5.54 25.78 -9.73
N LEU A 175 -4.32 25.53 -10.19
CA LEU A 175 -3.81 25.99 -11.49
C LEU A 175 -3.84 24.89 -12.55
N LEU A 176 -4.02 23.64 -12.14
CA LEU A 176 -3.88 22.48 -13.00
C LEU A 176 -5.18 21.71 -13.12
N ARG A 177 -5.45 21.23 -14.33
CA ARG A 177 -6.49 20.24 -14.61
C ARG A 177 -5.82 18.92 -14.97
N PRO A 178 -5.84 17.91 -14.07
CA PRO A 178 -5.24 16.62 -14.34
C PRO A 178 -6.11 15.80 -15.28
N ILE A 179 -5.45 15.03 -16.14
CA ILE A 179 -6.04 14.05 -17.03
C ILE A 179 -5.28 12.75 -16.81
N VAL A 180 -5.98 11.65 -16.55
CA VAL A 180 -5.39 10.32 -16.41
C VAL A 180 -5.94 9.45 -17.54
N ASN A 181 -5.05 8.82 -18.31
CA ASN A 181 -5.42 7.95 -19.42
C ASN A 181 -6.43 8.59 -20.38
N LYS A 182 -6.18 9.87 -20.73
CA LYS A 182 -6.98 10.69 -21.64
C LYS A 182 -8.39 11.03 -21.13
N GLN A 183 -8.67 10.83 -19.86
CA GLN A 183 -9.92 11.22 -19.20
C GLN A 183 -9.66 12.26 -18.12
N PHE A 184 -10.59 13.20 -17.93
CA PHE A 184 -10.49 14.15 -16.81
C PHE A 184 -10.47 13.40 -15.48
N ALA A 185 -9.54 13.79 -14.61
CA ALA A 185 -9.32 13.17 -13.32
C ALA A 185 -9.58 14.17 -12.20
N GLU A 186 -9.92 13.64 -11.03
CA GLU A 186 -10.01 14.39 -9.79
C GLU A 186 -8.70 14.23 -9.00
N LEU A 187 -8.47 15.09 -8.01
CA LEU A 187 -7.25 15.02 -7.20
C LEU A 187 -7.12 13.72 -6.40
N PHE A 188 -8.24 13.08 -6.08
CA PHE A 188 -8.31 11.79 -5.39
C PHE A 188 -8.23 10.59 -6.35
N THR A 189 -8.16 10.81 -7.66
CA THR A 189 -8.03 9.71 -8.63
C THR A 189 -6.77 8.92 -8.34
N HIS A 190 -6.94 7.60 -8.22
CA HIS A 190 -5.83 6.68 -8.01
C HIS A 190 -4.96 6.59 -9.25
N LEU A 191 -3.66 6.57 -9.02
CA LEU A 191 -2.66 6.25 -10.03
C LEU A 191 -2.31 4.78 -9.94
N ASP A 192 -1.92 4.19 -11.06
CA ASP A 192 -1.36 2.86 -11.21
C ASP A 192 -0.09 2.88 -12.06
N HIS A 193 0.70 1.80 -12.00
CA HIS A 193 1.89 1.65 -12.84
C HIS A 193 1.51 1.74 -14.32
N GLY A 194 2.24 2.55 -15.08
CA GLY A 194 2.05 2.73 -16.52
C GLY A 194 1.00 3.78 -16.90
N ASP A 195 0.34 4.43 -15.92
CA ASP A 195 -0.65 5.47 -16.23
C ASP A 195 -0.02 6.66 -16.98
N GLU A 196 -0.77 7.21 -17.93
CA GLU A 196 -0.47 8.48 -18.58
C GLU A 196 -1.17 9.61 -17.83
N VAL A 197 -0.39 10.47 -17.18
CA VAL A 197 -0.89 11.64 -16.44
C VAL A 197 -0.52 12.89 -17.22
N ALA A 198 -1.51 13.69 -17.59
CA ALA A 198 -1.30 15.00 -18.19
C ALA A 198 -1.71 16.11 -17.23
N LEU A 199 -0.80 17.07 -17.00
CA LEU A 199 -1.06 18.27 -16.21
C LEU A 199 -1.27 19.45 -17.17
N VAL A 200 -2.52 19.89 -17.28
CA VAL A 200 -2.91 20.98 -18.17
C VAL A 200 -3.19 22.23 -17.35
N PRO A 201 -2.45 23.33 -17.55
CA PRO A 201 -2.79 24.61 -16.94
C PRO A 201 -4.21 25.07 -17.28
N ASN A 202 -4.95 25.56 -16.28
CA ASN A 202 -6.29 26.11 -16.48
C ASN A 202 -6.29 27.61 -16.83
N GLN A 203 -5.11 28.23 -16.88
CA GLN A 203 -4.89 29.62 -17.24
C GLN A 203 -3.77 29.75 -18.29
N PRO A 204 -3.83 30.77 -19.17
CA PRO A 204 -2.87 30.93 -20.27
C PRO A 204 -1.48 31.39 -19.83
N THR A 205 -1.35 31.97 -18.64
CA THR A 205 -0.10 32.51 -18.11
C THR A 205 0.31 31.82 -16.81
N PRO A 206 1.61 31.58 -16.58
CA PRO A 206 2.11 30.99 -15.34
C PRO A 206 1.89 31.94 -14.14
N PRO A 207 1.76 31.40 -12.91
CA PRO A 207 1.83 32.22 -11.70
C PRO A 207 3.23 32.84 -11.57
N ALA A 208 3.33 33.93 -10.81
CA ALA A 208 4.63 34.49 -10.45
C ALA A 208 5.43 33.44 -9.67
N THR A 209 6.56 33.00 -10.22
CA THR A 209 7.55 32.22 -9.47
C THR A 209 8.33 33.19 -8.56
N PRO A 210 8.46 32.91 -7.26
CA PRO A 210 9.28 33.75 -6.39
C PRO A 210 10.70 33.84 -6.97
N ASP A 211 11.25 35.06 -7.06
CA ASP A 211 12.66 35.24 -7.36
C ASP A 211 13.46 34.54 -6.25
N ILE A 212 14.29 33.56 -6.62
CA ILE A 212 15.17 32.81 -5.72
C ILE A 212 16.54 33.47 -5.70
#